data_AF-A0A7R9AZP1-F1
#
_entry.id   AF-A0A7R9AZP1-F1
#
_cell.length_a   1.000
_cell.length_b   1.000
_cell.length_c   1.000
_cell.angle_alpha   90.00
_cell.angle_beta   90.00
_cell.angle_gamma   90.00
#
_symmetry.space_group_name_H-M   'P 1'
#
loop_
_entity.id
_entity.type
_entity.pdbx_description
1 polymer ?
#
loop_
_entity_poly.entity_id
_entity_poly.type
_entity_poly.pdbx_seq_one_letter_code
_entity_poly.pdbx_strand_id
1 'polypeptide(L)'
;MDSTAIQEFYRDVNVFVTGGTGFMGKVLIEKLLRSCPNVGRIFILIRTKKGQSPEDRKEELLKCVIFDVLRASSPEFHKKLVVVTGDCSLPKLGISNSDYEILIQKVNIIFHLAATVRFDEKFIIAIPINIGGTKEIIDLCRACVKLKSIVYTSTAYSNCHLKDIEECFYDPPFDIDEDINKFLCTTDEATIEILKPKILGKWPNTYTFTKSIAENILRTTAADLPLSIVRPSQVFSTVKEPICGWIDNLYGPTGAQIGYFSGFIKTGVRKTSIKINIVPVDLVINSIIAAAYIIGISSENFFGVHTTHLFLKSKLAICKKNL
;
A
#
# COMPACT_ATOMS: atom_id res chain seq x y z
N MET A 1 21.67 4.19 -24.01
CA MET A 1 20.34 3.56 -24.14
C MET A 1 19.34 4.64 -23.84
N ASP A 2 18.36 4.82 -24.72
CA ASP A 2 17.30 5.80 -24.52
C ASP A 2 16.44 5.40 -23.32
N SER A 3 15.95 6.38 -22.55
CA SER A 3 15.05 6.13 -21.43
C SER A 3 13.73 5.52 -21.94
N THR A 4 13.18 4.57 -21.19
CA THR A 4 11.83 4.06 -21.42
C THR A 4 10.77 5.13 -21.09
N ALA A 5 9.55 4.97 -21.62
CA ALA A 5 8.44 5.90 -21.34
C ALA A 5 8.10 6.02 -19.84
N ILE A 6 8.21 4.93 -19.07
CA ILE A 6 8.06 4.95 -17.60
C ILE A 6 9.17 5.79 -16.97
N GLN A 7 10.43 5.62 -17.39
CA GLN A 7 11.54 6.40 -16.86
C GLN A 7 11.39 7.90 -17.14
N GLU A 8 10.93 8.26 -18.34
CA GLU A 8 10.64 9.65 -18.68
C GLU A 8 9.45 10.22 -17.89
N PHE A 9 8.40 9.44 -17.66
CA PHE A 9 7.28 9.87 -16.82
C PHE A 9 7.70 10.20 -15.39
N TYR A 10 8.62 9.43 -14.80
CA TYR A 10 9.14 9.66 -13.45
C TYR A 10 10.26 10.71 -13.39
N ARG A 11 10.68 11.31 -14.51
CA ARG A 11 11.70 12.38 -14.51
C ARG A 11 11.22 13.59 -13.72
N ASP A 12 12.03 14.03 -12.76
CA ASP A 12 11.78 15.17 -11.86
C ASP A 12 10.46 15.10 -11.07
N VAL A 13 9.82 13.93 -11.06
CA VAL A 13 8.58 13.68 -10.34
C VAL A 13 8.90 13.48 -8.87
N ASN A 14 8.21 14.23 -8.01
CA ASN A 14 8.26 14.02 -6.58
C ASN A 14 7.17 13.05 -6.15
N VAL A 15 7.55 12.11 -5.29
CA VAL A 15 6.70 11.01 -4.86
C VAL A 15 6.50 11.07 -3.36
N PHE A 16 5.28 10.84 -2.88
CA PHE A 16 4.99 10.61 -1.46
C PHE A 16 4.61 9.15 -1.24
N VAL A 17 5.25 8.50 -0.27
CA VAL A 17 5.05 7.08 0.04
C VAL A 17 4.65 6.93 1.49
N THR A 18 3.48 6.35 1.74
CA THR A 18 3.16 5.81 3.07
C THR A 18 3.54 4.34 3.14
N GLY A 19 3.99 3.88 4.31
CA GLY A 19 4.44 2.49 4.46
C GLY A 19 5.80 2.21 3.84
N GLY A 20 6.60 3.25 3.53
CA GLY A 20 7.92 3.13 2.92
C GLY A 20 8.95 2.34 3.74
N THR A 21 8.73 2.22 5.06
CA THR A 21 9.57 1.41 5.96
C THR A 21 9.14 -0.06 6.05
N GLY A 22 8.01 -0.44 5.43
CA GLY A 22 7.54 -1.83 5.34
C GLY A 22 8.10 -2.55 4.11
N PHE A 23 7.96 -3.88 4.08
CA PHE A 23 8.49 -4.77 3.04
C PHE A 23 8.30 -4.25 1.61
N MET A 24 7.06 -4.05 1.18
CA MET A 24 6.76 -3.55 -0.17
C MET A 24 7.26 -2.12 -0.38
N GLY A 25 7.18 -1.27 0.64
CA GLY A 25 7.64 0.12 0.58
C GLY A 25 9.15 0.22 0.31
N LYS A 26 9.95 -0.64 0.94
CA LYS A 26 11.40 -0.72 0.72
C LYS A 26 11.71 -1.06 -0.73
N VAL A 27 11.05 -2.09 -1.27
CA VAL A 27 11.21 -2.53 -2.66
C VAL A 27 10.75 -1.43 -3.64
N LEU A 28 9.66 -0.72 -3.34
CA LEU A 28 9.18 0.41 -4.13
C LEU A 28 10.20 1.53 -4.21
N ILE A 29 10.72 1.98 -3.07
CA ILE A 29 11.69 3.06 -2.98
C ILE A 29 12.99 2.67 -3.69
N GLU A 30 13.48 1.45 -3.45
CA GLU A 30 14.66 0.91 -4.14
C GLU A 30 14.46 0.90 -5.66
N LYS A 31 13.32 0.33 -6.12
CA LYS A 31 13.04 0.18 -7.54
C LYS A 31 12.93 1.53 -8.25
N LEU A 32 12.26 2.52 -7.63
CA LEU A 32 12.15 3.88 -8.17
C LEU A 32 13.53 4.53 -8.30
N LEU A 33 14.36 4.47 -7.26
CA LEU A 33 15.70 5.08 -7.30
C LEU A 33 16.63 4.39 -8.30
N ARG A 34 16.58 3.06 -8.40
CA ARG A 34 17.46 2.29 -9.29
C ARG A 34 17.02 2.34 -10.73
N SER A 35 15.72 2.24 -10.98
CA SER A 35 15.17 2.13 -12.34
C SER A 35 14.80 3.48 -12.93
N CYS A 36 14.45 4.47 -12.11
CA CYS A 36 14.14 5.83 -12.52
C CYS A 36 15.14 6.80 -11.86
N PRO A 37 16.43 6.79 -12.26
CA PRO A 37 17.48 7.56 -11.58
C PRO A 37 17.25 9.07 -11.60
N ASN A 38 16.41 9.58 -12.51
CA ASN A 38 16.03 11.00 -12.60
C ASN A 38 14.74 11.33 -11.81
N VAL A 39 14.23 10.42 -10.97
CA VAL A 39 13.14 10.75 -10.05
C VAL A 39 13.56 11.89 -9.11
N GLY A 40 12.61 12.76 -8.77
CA GLY A 40 12.81 13.89 -7.88
C GLY A 40 13.01 13.46 -6.43
N ARG A 41 12.33 14.11 -5.49
CA ARG A 41 12.34 13.73 -4.07
C ARG A 41 11.32 12.64 -3.80
N ILE A 42 11.70 11.68 -2.96
CA ILE A 42 10.81 10.68 -2.41
C ILE A 42 10.57 11.05 -0.95
N PHE A 43 9.38 11.58 -0.66
CA PHE A 43 8.89 11.89 0.67
C PHE A 43 8.32 10.60 1.29
N ILE A 44 8.79 10.25 2.48
CA ILE A 44 8.43 8.99 3.15
C ILE A 44 7.74 9.33 4.47
N LEU A 45 6.48 8.92 4.62
CA LEU A 45 5.78 9.03 5.91
C LEU A 45 6.37 8.01 6.90
N ILE A 46 6.98 8.51 7.97
CA ILE A 46 7.58 7.67 9.01
C ILE A 46 7.06 8.11 10.38
N ARG A 47 6.41 7.17 11.06
CA ARG A 47 6.00 7.34 12.47
C ARG A 47 7.11 6.95 13.44
N THR A 48 7.10 7.55 14.63
CA THR A 48 7.79 7.01 15.80
C THR A 48 7.24 5.61 16.11
N LYS A 49 8.11 4.64 16.38
CA LYS A 49 7.68 3.29 16.73
C LYS A 49 8.71 2.62 17.63
N LYS A 50 8.26 1.96 18.70
CA LYS A 50 9.13 1.26 19.66
C LYS A 50 10.29 2.14 20.20
N GLY A 51 10.02 3.42 20.43
CA GLY A 51 11.02 4.38 20.92
C GLY A 51 12.03 4.88 19.87
N GLN A 52 11.99 4.40 18.62
CA GLN A 52 12.84 4.91 17.54
C GLN A 52 12.20 6.14 16.89
N SER A 53 13.02 7.19 16.69
CA SER A 53 12.60 8.40 15.96
C SER A 53 12.40 8.11 14.46
N PRO A 54 11.63 8.94 13.73
CA PRO A 54 11.52 8.85 12.28
C PRO A 54 12.88 8.84 11.56
N GLU A 55 13.84 9.61 12.07
CA GLU A 55 15.20 9.70 11.56
C GLU A 55 15.98 8.40 11.80
N ASP A 56 15.93 7.82 13.00
CA ASP A 56 16.57 6.52 13.30
C ASP A 56 16.04 5.42 12.38
N ARG A 57 14.73 5.44 12.12
CA ARG A 57 14.07 4.48 11.23
C ARG A 57 14.45 4.71 9.77
N LYS A 58 14.76 5.93 9.35
CA LYS A 58 15.35 6.22 8.03
C LYS A 58 16.76 5.65 7.93
N GLU A 59 17.58 5.81 8.95
CA GLU A 59 18.93 5.24 8.98
C GLU A 59 18.91 3.72 8.94
N GLU A 60 17.98 3.08 9.66
CA GLU A 60 17.77 1.63 9.59
C GLU A 60 17.32 1.17 8.19
N LEU A 61 16.41 1.93 7.56
CA LEU A 61 15.99 1.70 6.17
C LEU A 61 17.19 1.73 5.21
N LEU A 62 18.04 2.76 5.33
CA LEU A 62 19.23 2.96 4.50
C LEU A 62 20.29 1.88 4.68
N LYS A 63 20.34 1.21 5.85
CA LYS A 63 21.26 0.08 6.11
C LYS A 63 20.76 -1.25 5.54
N CYS A 64 19.51 -1.33 5.10
CA CYS A 64 18.95 -2.58 4.59
C CYS A 64 19.71 -3.06 3.34
N VAL A 65 19.96 -4.37 3.27
CA VAL A 65 20.72 -5.02 2.18
C VAL A 65 20.09 -4.82 0.80
N ILE A 66 18.77 -4.61 0.74
CA ILE A 66 18.09 -4.35 -0.54
C ILE A 66 18.64 -3.10 -1.25
N PHE A 67 19.20 -2.14 -0.51
CA PHE A 67 19.83 -0.94 -1.04
C PHE A 67 21.32 -1.12 -1.38
N ASP A 68 21.92 -2.30 -1.24
CA ASP A 68 23.35 -2.53 -1.54
C ASP A 68 23.70 -2.19 -3.00
N VAL A 69 22.83 -2.61 -3.93
CA VAL A 69 23.01 -2.30 -5.36
C VAL A 69 23.03 -0.79 -5.59
N LEU A 70 22.11 -0.05 -4.95
CA LEU A 70 22.05 1.41 -5.03
C LEU A 70 23.24 2.10 -4.35
N ARG A 71 23.70 1.59 -3.20
CA ARG A 71 24.91 2.09 -2.53
C ARG A 71 26.12 2.00 -3.46
N ALA A 72 26.24 0.91 -4.20
CA ALA A 72 27.33 0.71 -5.15
C ALA A 72 27.18 1.57 -6.43
N SER A 73 25.97 1.66 -7.00
CA SER A 73 25.76 2.31 -8.30
C SER A 73 25.46 3.81 -8.23
N SER A 74 24.92 4.30 -7.11
CA SER A 74 24.51 5.70 -6.91
C SER A 74 24.62 6.09 -5.43
N PRO A 75 25.84 6.29 -4.88
CA PRO A 75 26.06 6.50 -3.44
C PRO A 75 25.22 7.61 -2.80
N GLU A 76 24.90 8.64 -3.60
CA GLU A 76 24.14 9.82 -3.17
C GLU A 76 22.61 9.65 -3.23
N PHE A 77 22.09 8.43 -3.48
CA PHE A 77 20.65 8.19 -3.60
C PHE A 77 19.87 8.65 -2.36
N HIS A 78 20.49 8.54 -1.18
CA HIS A 78 19.92 8.88 0.11
C HIS A 78 19.51 10.36 0.20
N LYS A 79 20.16 11.26 -0.56
CA LYS A 79 19.81 12.68 -0.64
C LYS A 79 18.40 12.88 -1.21
N LYS A 80 17.91 11.97 -2.06
CA LYS A 80 16.55 12.06 -2.61
C LYS A 80 15.47 11.69 -1.61
N LEU A 81 15.82 11.02 -0.51
CA LEU A 81 14.87 10.57 0.51
C LEU A 81 14.65 11.65 1.57
N VAL A 82 13.40 12.12 1.66
CA VAL A 82 12.95 13.12 2.64
C VAL A 82 12.01 12.44 3.63
N VAL A 83 12.30 12.56 4.92
CA VAL A 83 11.43 12.03 5.97
C VAL A 83 10.30 13.03 6.21
N VAL A 84 9.08 12.51 6.29
CA VAL A 84 7.91 13.24 6.76
C VAL A 84 7.43 12.54 8.01
N THR A 85 7.52 13.22 9.14
CA THR A 85 7.05 12.68 10.41
C THR A 85 5.52 12.69 10.44
N GLY A 86 4.93 11.54 10.76
CA GLY A 86 3.48 11.40 10.88
C GLY A 86 3.02 9.95 11.03
N ASP A 87 1.74 9.76 11.36
CA ASP A 87 1.07 8.45 11.49
C ASP A 87 -0.28 8.47 10.77
N CYS A 88 -0.55 7.42 9.98
CA CYS A 88 -1.81 7.23 9.28
C CYS A 88 -3.02 7.11 10.22
N SER A 89 -2.82 6.84 11.52
CA SER A 89 -3.93 6.81 12.49
C SER A 89 -4.38 8.20 12.96
N LEU A 90 -3.71 9.28 12.56
CA LEU A 90 -3.95 10.63 13.07
C LEU A 90 -4.58 11.54 12.01
N PRO A 91 -5.36 12.56 12.44
CA PRO A 91 -5.83 13.61 11.55
C PRO A 91 -4.68 14.29 10.81
N LYS A 92 -4.89 14.61 9.53
CA LYS A 92 -3.86 15.10 8.59
C LYS A 92 -2.59 14.25 8.59
N LEU A 93 -2.72 12.95 8.83
CA LEU A 93 -1.63 11.98 8.98
C LEU A 93 -0.63 12.35 10.09
N GLY A 94 -0.99 13.23 11.03
CA GLY A 94 -0.10 13.77 12.05
C GLY A 94 1.09 14.58 11.50
N ILE A 95 0.99 15.03 10.24
CA ILE A 95 2.06 15.77 9.55
C ILE A 95 2.07 17.23 10.04
N SER A 96 3.27 17.80 10.20
CA SER A 96 3.42 19.22 10.54
C SER A 96 2.83 20.12 9.44
N ASN A 97 2.31 21.30 9.80
CA ASN A 97 1.75 22.22 8.80
C ASN A 97 2.79 22.62 7.72
N SER A 98 4.07 22.76 8.11
CA SER A 98 5.15 23.08 7.17
C SER A 98 5.42 21.94 6.18
N ASP A 99 5.45 20.70 6.65
CA ASP A 99 5.66 19.55 5.76
C ASP A 99 4.44 19.30 4.88
N TYR A 100 3.24 19.49 5.43
CA TYR A 100 1.99 19.39 4.69
C TYR A 100 1.99 20.38 3.52
N GLU A 101 2.37 21.65 3.75
CA GLU A 101 2.51 22.65 2.69
C GLU A 101 3.54 22.23 1.62
N ILE A 102 4.69 21.68 2.04
CA ILE A 102 5.69 21.16 1.10
C ILE A 102 5.10 20.04 0.22
N LEU A 103 4.33 19.12 0.82
CA LEU A 103 3.74 18.01 0.10
C LEU A 103 2.73 18.49 -0.94
N ILE A 104 1.80 19.38 -0.55
CA ILE A 104 0.76 19.86 -1.48
C ILE A 104 1.36 20.62 -2.67
N GLN A 105 2.47 21.34 -2.48
CA GLN A 105 3.12 22.13 -3.54
C GLN A 105 4.02 21.30 -4.47
N LYS A 106 4.61 20.21 -3.97
CA LYS A 106 5.68 19.50 -4.69
C LYS A 106 5.30 18.11 -5.18
N VAL A 107 4.43 17.39 -4.48
CA VAL A 107 4.14 15.98 -4.78
C VAL A 107 3.34 15.85 -6.07
N ASN A 108 3.75 14.89 -6.91
CA ASN A 108 3.05 14.53 -8.12
C ASN A 108 2.41 13.15 -8.03
N ILE A 109 2.99 12.21 -7.29
CA ILE A 109 2.47 10.85 -7.18
C ILE A 109 2.41 10.42 -5.73
N ILE A 110 1.29 9.84 -5.32
CA ILE A 110 1.08 9.32 -3.98
C ILE A 110 0.93 7.80 -4.05
N PHE A 111 1.82 7.07 -3.38
CA PHE A 111 1.72 5.63 -3.17
C PHE A 111 1.28 5.34 -1.74
N HIS A 112 0.03 4.91 -1.57
CA HIS A 112 -0.53 4.56 -0.28
C HIS A 112 -0.41 3.04 -0.03
N LEU A 113 0.69 2.63 0.61
CA LEU A 113 0.96 1.22 0.98
C LEU A 113 0.77 0.95 2.48
N ALA A 114 0.70 1.99 3.31
CA ALA A 114 0.55 1.82 4.75
C ALA A 114 -0.76 1.09 5.09
N ALA A 115 -0.63 0.04 5.87
CA ALA A 115 -1.72 -0.65 6.53
C ALA A 115 -1.18 -1.43 7.73
N THR A 116 -2.02 -1.69 8.73
CA THR A 116 -1.80 -2.88 9.55
C THR A 116 -2.30 -4.10 8.78
N VAL A 117 -1.41 -5.08 8.63
CA VAL A 117 -1.61 -6.31 7.84
C VAL A 117 -1.81 -7.54 8.72
N ARG A 118 -1.93 -7.35 10.03
CA ARG A 118 -2.19 -8.42 11.00
C ARG A 118 -3.65 -8.84 10.89
N PHE A 119 -3.88 -10.14 10.71
CA PHE A 119 -5.25 -10.67 10.55
C PHE A 119 -6.07 -10.56 11.84
N ASP A 120 -5.42 -10.63 12.98
CA ASP A 120 -5.99 -10.57 14.32
C ASP A 120 -5.93 -9.17 14.96
N GLU A 121 -5.59 -8.12 14.19
CA GLU A 121 -5.51 -6.77 14.72
C GLU A 121 -6.85 -6.31 15.32
N LYS A 122 -6.76 -5.55 16.41
CA LYS A 122 -7.91 -4.91 17.05
C LYS A 122 -8.48 -3.81 16.16
N PHE A 123 -9.80 -3.67 16.17
CA PHE A 123 -10.48 -2.67 15.34
C PHE A 123 -10.10 -1.24 15.71
N ILE A 124 -9.93 -0.95 17.01
CA ILE A 124 -9.48 0.35 17.51
C ILE A 124 -8.11 0.77 16.97
N ILE A 125 -7.31 -0.18 16.48
CA ILE A 125 -6.01 0.08 15.83
C ILE A 125 -6.17 0.06 14.30
N ALA A 126 -6.85 -0.96 13.76
CA ALA A 126 -6.92 -1.18 12.32
C ALA A 126 -7.79 -0.16 11.58
N ILE A 127 -8.91 0.26 12.16
CA ILE A 127 -9.84 1.20 11.53
C ILE A 127 -9.19 2.59 11.37
N PRO A 128 -8.61 3.23 12.40
CA PRO A 128 -7.94 4.52 12.22
C PRO A 128 -6.81 4.47 11.19
N ILE A 129 -6.03 3.39 11.15
CA ILE A 129 -4.89 3.27 10.22
C ILE A 129 -5.36 3.01 8.78
N ASN A 130 -6.15 1.95 8.58
CA ASN A 130 -6.45 1.47 7.22
C ASN A 130 -7.59 2.25 6.57
N ILE A 131 -8.57 2.71 7.36
CA ILE A 131 -9.73 3.45 6.89
C ILE A 131 -9.52 4.95 7.09
N GLY A 132 -9.24 5.38 8.33
CA GLY A 132 -8.97 6.79 8.64
C GLY A 132 -7.81 7.34 7.80
N GLY A 133 -6.66 6.66 7.81
CA GLY A 133 -5.51 7.02 6.99
C GLY A 133 -5.79 7.08 5.49
N THR A 134 -6.73 6.28 4.97
CA THR A 134 -7.16 6.38 3.57
C THR A 134 -7.93 7.68 3.33
N LYS A 135 -8.84 8.08 4.24
CA LYS A 135 -9.56 9.37 4.14
C LYS A 135 -8.58 10.55 4.16
N GLU A 136 -7.63 10.55 5.09
CA GLU A 136 -6.61 11.61 5.20
C GLU A 136 -5.72 11.71 3.96
N ILE A 137 -5.42 10.58 3.31
CA ILE A 137 -4.70 10.56 2.03
C ILE A 137 -5.53 11.19 0.91
N ILE A 138 -6.82 10.89 0.84
CA ILE A 138 -7.72 11.48 -0.16
C ILE A 138 -7.74 13.01 0.00
N ASP A 139 -7.84 13.50 1.24
CA ASP A 139 -7.83 14.94 1.51
C ASP A 139 -6.49 15.59 1.13
N LEU A 140 -5.36 14.94 1.44
CA LEU A 140 -4.04 15.37 0.97
C LEU A 140 -3.97 15.41 -0.56
N CYS A 141 -4.50 14.40 -1.24
CA CYS A 141 -4.51 14.33 -2.70
C CYS A 141 -5.26 15.52 -3.32
N ARG A 142 -6.41 15.90 -2.76
CA ARG A 142 -7.18 17.06 -3.22
C ARG A 142 -6.45 18.38 -3.04
N ALA A 143 -5.65 18.48 -1.99
CA ALA A 143 -4.84 19.67 -1.73
C ALA A 143 -3.61 19.76 -2.65
N CYS A 144 -3.12 18.65 -3.22
CA CYS A 144 -1.94 18.62 -4.07
C CYS A 144 -2.17 19.31 -5.43
N VAL A 145 -1.43 20.40 -5.68
CA VAL A 145 -1.59 21.22 -6.91
C VAL A 145 -1.03 20.59 -8.19
N LYS A 146 -0.16 19.57 -8.07
CA LYS A 146 0.54 18.94 -9.20
C LYS A 146 0.32 17.43 -9.26
N LEU A 147 -0.74 16.95 -8.63
CA LEU A 147 -1.05 15.53 -8.56
C LEU A 147 -1.30 14.96 -9.96
N LYS A 148 -0.55 13.93 -10.30
CA LYS A 148 -0.66 13.15 -11.55
C LYS A 148 -1.29 11.79 -11.31
N SER A 149 -1.01 11.16 -10.17
CA SER A 149 -1.50 9.80 -9.89
C SER A 149 -1.51 9.45 -8.41
N ILE A 150 -2.47 8.63 -8.03
CA ILE A 150 -2.57 7.96 -6.74
C ILE A 150 -2.59 6.45 -7.00
N VAL A 151 -1.80 5.70 -6.23
CA VAL A 151 -1.86 4.24 -6.21
C VAL A 151 -2.15 3.76 -4.80
N TYR A 152 -3.33 3.20 -4.61
CA TYR A 152 -3.71 2.53 -3.38
C TYR A 152 -3.37 1.04 -3.46
N THR A 153 -2.59 0.53 -2.51
CA THR A 153 -2.33 -0.91 -2.41
C THR A 153 -3.38 -1.57 -1.51
N SER A 154 -4.28 -2.32 -2.13
CA SER A 154 -5.26 -3.15 -1.45
C SER A 154 -4.77 -4.60 -1.36
N THR A 155 -5.65 -5.58 -1.53
CA THR A 155 -5.34 -7.01 -1.57
C THR A 155 -6.39 -7.75 -2.40
N ALA A 156 -5.97 -8.82 -3.10
CA ALA A 156 -6.88 -9.71 -3.81
C ALA A 156 -7.90 -10.39 -2.88
N TYR A 157 -7.66 -10.35 -1.57
CA TYR A 157 -8.54 -10.91 -0.56
C TYR A 157 -9.54 -9.90 0.04
N SER A 158 -9.60 -8.65 -0.46
CA SER A 158 -10.51 -7.63 0.08
C SER A 158 -11.96 -8.10 0.01
N ASN A 159 -12.33 -8.82 -1.05
CA ASN A 159 -13.67 -9.38 -1.24
C ASN A 159 -13.70 -10.92 -1.12
N CYS A 160 -12.81 -11.52 -0.32
CA CYS A 160 -12.68 -12.99 -0.20
C CYS A 160 -13.89 -13.73 0.40
N HIS A 161 -14.92 -13.00 0.85
CA HIS A 161 -16.21 -13.58 1.20
C HIS A 161 -17.04 -13.98 -0.03
N LEU A 162 -16.68 -13.48 -1.22
CA LEU A 162 -17.24 -13.88 -2.50
C LEU A 162 -16.43 -15.02 -3.11
N LYS A 163 -17.12 -15.84 -3.91
CA LYS A 163 -16.50 -16.99 -4.59
C LYS A 163 -15.62 -16.55 -5.76
N ASP A 164 -16.13 -15.64 -6.58
CA ASP A 164 -15.49 -15.13 -7.79
C ASP A 164 -15.29 -13.63 -7.62
N ILE A 165 -14.04 -13.16 -7.81
CA ILE A 165 -13.65 -11.76 -7.61
C ILE A 165 -13.05 -11.24 -8.92
N GLU A 166 -13.78 -10.36 -9.59
CA GLU A 166 -13.37 -9.58 -10.74
C GLU A 166 -12.72 -8.23 -10.34
N GLU A 167 -12.08 -7.58 -11.32
CA GLU A 167 -11.49 -6.25 -11.22
C GLU A 167 -12.56 -5.15 -11.33
N CYS A 168 -13.51 -5.18 -10.40
CA CYS A 168 -14.56 -4.18 -10.25
C CYS A 168 -14.67 -3.76 -8.78
N PHE A 169 -15.49 -2.75 -8.53
CA PHE A 169 -15.90 -2.38 -7.19
C PHE A 169 -17.05 -3.26 -6.72
N TYR A 170 -17.06 -3.53 -5.41
CA TYR A 170 -18.10 -4.27 -4.74
C TYR A 170 -18.78 -3.38 -3.72
N ASP A 171 -20.09 -3.48 -3.64
CA ASP A 171 -20.85 -2.72 -2.66
C ASP A 171 -20.47 -3.10 -1.24
N PRO A 172 -20.46 -2.11 -0.34
CA PRO A 172 -20.12 -2.36 1.04
C PRO A 172 -21.23 -3.13 1.73
N PRO A 173 -20.92 -3.83 2.84
CA PRO A 173 -21.92 -4.60 3.58
C PRO A 173 -22.94 -3.73 4.34
N PHE A 174 -22.71 -2.42 4.46
CA PHE A 174 -23.55 -1.43 5.15
C PHE A 174 -23.22 -0.01 4.64
N ASP A 175 -23.99 1.00 5.06
CA ASP A 175 -23.72 2.40 4.74
C ASP A 175 -22.44 2.86 5.46
N ILE A 176 -21.40 3.09 4.67
CA ILE A 176 -20.04 3.40 5.13
C ILE A 176 -19.99 4.76 5.84
N ASP A 177 -20.76 5.74 5.39
CA ASP A 177 -20.53 7.12 5.83
C ASP A 177 -21.11 7.38 7.21
N GLU A 178 -22.25 6.79 7.56
CA GLU A 178 -22.85 6.93 8.88
C GLU A 178 -22.17 6.01 9.92
N ASP A 179 -21.97 4.73 9.59
CA ASP A 179 -21.50 3.74 10.56
C ASP A 179 -20.00 3.87 10.85
N ILE A 180 -19.15 4.12 9.85
CA ILE A 180 -17.69 4.19 10.07
C ILE A 180 -17.31 5.45 10.83
N ASN A 181 -17.96 6.58 10.56
CA ASN A 181 -17.68 7.80 11.32
C ASN A 181 -18.02 7.56 12.80
N LYS A 182 -19.11 6.85 13.09
CA LYS A 182 -19.45 6.41 14.44
C LYS A 182 -18.36 5.53 15.05
N PHE A 183 -17.81 4.58 14.29
CA PHE A 183 -16.68 3.75 14.74
C PHE A 183 -15.39 4.56 14.98
N LEU A 184 -15.04 5.48 14.08
CA LEU A 184 -13.87 6.35 14.23
C LEU A 184 -13.98 7.24 15.47
N CYS A 185 -15.20 7.62 15.84
CA CYS A 185 -15.48 8.40 17.05
C CYS A 185 -15.69 7.54 18.31
N THR A 186 -15.81 6.21 18.19
CA THR A 186 -16.00 5.32 19.34
C THR A 186 -14.66 4.96 19.97
N THR A 187 -14.48 5.30 21.24
CA THR A 187 -13.24 5.03 21.99
C THR A 187 -13.37 3.85 22.96
N ASP A 188 -14.57 3.27 23.12
CA ASP A 188 -14.79 2.12 23.99
C ASP A 188 -14.38 0.81 23.30
N GLU A 189 -13.18 0.35 23.61
CA GLU A 189 -12.61 -0.90 23.12
C GLU A 189 -13.49 -2.12 23.47
N ALA A 190 -14.12 -2.13 24.65
CA ALA A 190 -14.94 -3.26 25.09
C ALA A 190 -16.17 -3.43 24.20
N THR A 191 -16.88 -2.33 23.92
CA THR A 191 -18.01 -2.34 22.98
C THR A 191 -17.58 -2.75 21.57
N ILE A 192 -16.45 -2.24 21.07
CA ILE A 192 -15.96 -2.58 19.74
C ILE A 192 -15.65 -4.08 19.61
N GLU A 193 -14.99 -4.68 20.60
CA GLU A 193 -14.66 -6.10 20.55
C GLU A 193 -15.92 -6.99 20.68
N ILE A 194 -16.94 -6.58 21.44
CA ILE A 194 -18.25 -7.26 21.48
C ILE A 194 -18.94 -7.22 20.10
N LEU A 195 -18.89 -6.08 19.42
CA LEU A 195 -19.55 -5.90 18.12
C LEU A 195 -18.73 -6.47 16.94
N LYS A 196 -17.44 -6.70 17.12
CA LYS A 196 -16.50 -7.15 16.07
C LYS A 196 -17.00 -8.31 15.22
N PRO A 197 -17.55 -9.42 15.77
CA PRO A 197 -18.05 -10.52 14.95
C PRO A 197 -19.20 -10.10 14.03
N LYS A 198 -20.10 -9.23 14.53
CA LYS A 198 -21.23 -8.71 13.77
C LYS A 198 -20.76 -7.76 12.66
N ILE A 199 -19.77 -6.92 12.95
CA ILE A 199 -19.21 -5.96 11.98
C ILE A 199 -18.41 -6.68 10.89
N LEU A 200 -17.57 -7.66 11.27
CA LEU A 200 -16.84 -8.48 10.31
C LEU A 200 -17.80 -9.23 9.38
N GLY A 201 -18.96 -9.67 9.88
CA GLY A 201 -19.97 -10.35 9.08
C GLY A 201 -19.38 -11.57 8.36
N LYS A 202 -19.24 -11.46 7.04
CA LYS A 202 -18.73 -12.55 6.19
C LYS A 202 -17.21 -12.53 6.00
N TRP A 203 -16.51 -11.47 6.42
CA TRP A 203 -15.07 -11.39 6.26
C TRP A 203 -14.35 -12.27 7.27
N PRO A 204 -13.31 -13.02 6.85
CA PRO A 204 -12.62 -13.94 7.73
C PRO A 204 -11.71 -13.25 8.75
N ASN A 205 -11.36 -11.97 8.55
CA ASN A 205 -10.44 -11.24 9.42
C ASN A 205 -10.51 -9.72 9.26
N THR A 206 -9.95 -8.99 10.23
CA THR A 206 -9.90 -7.52 10.29
C THR A 206 -9.23 -6.89 9.06
N TYR A 207 -8.14 -7.50 8.57
CA TYR A 207 -7.37 -6.95 7.46
C TYR A 207 -8.16 -6.91 6.15
N THR A 208 -8.75 -8.04 5.75
CA THR A 208 -9.55 -8.14 4.53
C THR A 208 -10.79 -7.23 4.59
N PHE A 209 -11.44 -7.18 5.75
CA PHE A 209 -12.56 -6.28 6.00
C PHE A 209 -12.15 -4.80 5.82
N THR A 210 -11.14 -4.33 6.55
CA THR A 210 -10.73 -2.92 6.47
C THR A 210 -10.24 -2.51 5.09
N LYS A 211 -9.62 -3.42 4.32
CA LYS A 211 -9.25 -3.16 2.91
C LYS A 211 -10.49 -3.05 2.01
N SER A 212 -11.50 -3.91 2.18
CA SER A 212 -12.76 -3.79 1.44
C SER A 212 -13.46 -2.46 1.69
N ILE A 213 -13.45 -2.02 2.94
CA ILE A 213 -14.07 -0.75 3.34
C ILE A 213 -13.27 0.44 2.78
N ALA A 214 -11.94 0.41 2.86
CA ALA A 214 -11.09 1.47 2.30
C ALA A 214 -11.26 1.61 0.78
N GLU A 215 -11.39 0.49 0.04
CA GLU A 215 -11.69 0.54 -1.39
C GLU A 215 -13.04 1.22 -1.70
N ASN A 216 -14.04 1.01 -0.85
CA ASN A 216 -15.34 1.66 -1.02
C ASN A 216 -15.29 3.15 -0.70
N ILE A 217 -14.52 3.57 0.31
CA ILE A 217 -14.27 4.99 0.57
C ILE A 217 -13.59 5.63 -0.64
N LEU A 218 -12.60 4.97 -1.22
CA LEU A 218 -11.95 5.44 -2.46
C LEU A 218 -12.94 5.54 -3.63
N ARG A 219 -13.88 4.59 -3.75
CA ARG A 219 -14.97 4.63 -4.73
C ARG A 219 -15.88 5.84 -4.56
N THR A 220 -16.37 6.09 -3.35
CA THR A 220 -17.39 7.12 -3.12
C THR A 220 -16.79 8.51 -3.00
N THR A 221 -15.55 8.60 -2.51
CA THR A 221 -14.92 9.88 -2.14
C THR A 221 -13.67 10.22 -2.93
N ALA A 222 -13.19 9.41 -3.88
CA ALA A 222 -12.01 9.73 -4.69
C ALA A 222 -12.22 9.47 -6.19
N ALA A 223 -13.48 9.38 -6.64
CA ALA A 223 -13.81 9.15 -8.05
C ALA A 223 -13.40 10.31 -8.99
N ASP A 224 -13.20 11.51 -8.43
CA ASP A 224 -12.70 12.69 -9.13
C ASP A 224 -11.18 12.73 -9.27
N LEU A 225 -10.46 11.86 -8.55
CA LEU A 225 -9.00 11.84 -8.49
C LEU A 225 -8.39 10.82 -9.47
N PRO A 226 -7.13 11.02 -9.92
CA PRO A 226 -6.44 10.07 -10.80
C PRO A 226 -5.97 8.85 -9.98
N LEU A 227 -6.89 7.93 -9.71
CA LEU A 227 -6.69 6.84 -8.76
C LEU A 227 -6.60 5.46 -9.44
N SER A 228 -5.61 4.69 -9.00
CA SER A 228 -5.55 3.24 -9.21
C SER A 228 -5.56 2.47 -7.90
N ILE A 229 -6.26 1.33 -7.90
CA ILE A 229 -6.24 0.36 -6.81
C ILE A 229 -5.48 -0.87 -7.30
N VAL A 230 -4.41 -1.26 -6.62
CA VAL A 230 -3.66 -2.49 -6.92
C VAL A 230 -3.95 -3.52 -5.83
N ARG A 231 -4.49 -4.68 -6.20
CA ARG A 231 -4.86 -5.81 -5.32
C ARG A 231 -3.86 -6.97 -5.48
N PRO A 232 -2.72 -6.97 -4.77
CA PRO A 232 -1.83 -8.12 -4.73
C PRO A 232 -2.42 -9.29 -3.95
N SER A 233 -2.09 -10.52 -4.38
CA SER A 233 -2.30 -11.73 -3.58
C SER A 233 -1.23 -11.85 -2.48
N GLN A 234 -0.85 -13.08 -2.06
CA GLN A 234 0.15 -13.26 -1.02
C GLN A 234 1.54 -12.87 -1.53
N VAL A 235 2.00 -11.68 -1.16
CA VAL A 235 3.30 -11.17 -1.56
C VAL A 235 4.42 -11.92 -0.86
N PHE A 236 5.39 -12.39 -1.64
CA PHE A 236 6.53 -13.17 -1.15
C PHE A 236 7.85 -12.61 -1.68
N SER A 237 8.94 -13.36 -1.54
CA SER A 237 10.29 -12.93 -1.90
C SER A 237 10.41 -12.45 -3.34
N THR A 238 11.41 -11.62 -3.60
CA THR A 238 11.76 -11.20 -4.95
C THR A 238 12.11 -12.41 -5.82
N VAL A 239 11.65 -12.39 -7.07
CA VAL A 239 12.04 -13.43 -8.03
C VAL A 239 13.35 -13.09 -8.73
N LYS A 240 13.66 -11.81 -8.89
CA LYS A 240 14.86 -11.36 -9.62
C LYS A 240 15.53 -10.14 -9.00
N GLU A 241 14.79 -9.08 -8.69
CA GLU A 241 15.37 -7.76 -8.42
C GLU A 241 15.04 -7.20 -7.03
N PRO A 242 15.92 -6.35 -6.45
CA PRO A 242 17.32 -6.13 -6.85
C PRO A 242 18.25 -7.28 -6.42
N ILE A 243 17.80 -8.09 -5.46
CA ILE A 243 18.48 -9.27 -4.94
C ILE A 243 17.48 -10.41 -5.03
N CYS A 244 17.80 -11.50 -5.73
CA CYS A 244 16.92 -12.67 -5.83
C CYS A 244 16.67 -13.32 -4.47
N GLY A 245 15.43 -13.70 -4.17
CA GLY A 245 15.05 -14.38 -2.93
C GLY A 245 14.99 -13.50 -1.69
N TRP A 246 15.15 -12.18 -1.84
CA TRP A 246 15.10 -11.25 -0.72
C TRP A 246 13.69 -11.13 -0.14
N ILE A 247 13.61 -11.19 1.19
CA ILE A 247 12.39 -11.03 1.98
C ILE A 247 12.75 -10.51 3.38
N ASP A 248 11.96 -9.59 3.92
CA ASP A 248 12.18 -9.05 5.27
C ASP A 248 10.90 -8.97 6.13
N ASN A 249 9.84 -9.65 5.68
CA ASN A 249 8.60 -9.79 6.42
C ASN A 249 8.49 -11.18 7.07
N LEU A 250 7.82 -11.25 8.22
CA LEU A 250 7.52 -12.51 8.91
C LEU A 250 6.04 -12.89 8.79
N TYR A 251 5.28 -12.23 7.92
CA TYR A 251 3.83 -12.41 7.84
C TYR A 251 3.47 -13.51 6.85
N GLY A 252 2.37 -14.22 7.12
CA GLY A 252 1.80 -15.19 6.19
C GLY A 252 2.74 -16.36 5.87
N PRO A 253 2.99 -16.68 4.57
CA PRO A 253 3.81 -17.81 4.15
C PRO A 253 5.22 -17.83 4.76
N THR A 254 5.86 -16.66 4.92
CA THR A 254 7.22 -16.56 5.44
C THR A 254 7.31 -17.00 6.89
N GLY A 255 6.39 -16.53 7.73
CA GLY A 255 6.34 -16.90 9.14
C GLY A 255 6.06 -18.40 9.32
N ALA A 256 5.16 -18.96 8.50
CA ALA A 256 4.90 -20.40 8.49
C ALA A 256 6.15 -21.20 8.12
N GLN A 257 6.87 -20.81 7.07
CA GLN A 257 8.11 -21.46 6.66
C GLN A 257 9.18 -21.43 7.74
N ILE A 258 9.38 -20.29 8.40
CA ILE A 258 10.31 -20.18 9.53
C ILE A 258 9.91 -21.15 10.64
N GLY A 259 8.61 -21.23 10.96
CA GLY A 259 8.09 -22.17 11.95
C GLY A 259 8.35 -23.63 11.59
N TYR A 260 8.24 -24.01 10.31
CA TYR A 260 8.60 -25.36 9.85
C TYR A 260 10.12 -25.60 9.94
N PHE A 261 10.93 -24.68 9.42
CA PHE A 261 12.40 -24.85 9.40
C PHE A 261 13.02 -24.83 10.79
N SER A 262 12.43 -24.12 11.74
CA SER A 262 12.88 -24.11 13.13
C SER A 262 12.36 -25.32 13.94
N GLY A 263 11.46 -26.14 13.37
CA GLY A 263 10.84 -27.27 14.05
C GLY A 263 9.72 -26.92 15.05
N PHE A 264 9.29 -25.64 15.13
CA PHE A 264 8.14 -25.24 15.97
C PHE A 264 6.83 -25.75 15.40
N ILE A 265 6.69 -25.75 14.07
CA ILE A 265 5.56 -26.36 13.37
C ILE A 265 6.02 -27.71 12.84
N LYS A 266 5.52 -28.79 13.46
CA LYS A 266 5.90 -30.16 13.10
C LYS A 266 5.10 -30.72 11.94
N THR A 267 3.82 -30.34 11.84
CA THR A 267 2.90 -30.83 10.82
C THR A 267 1.98 -29.71 10.34
N GLY A 268 1.61 -29.76 9.07
CA GLY A 268 0.64 -28.85 8.46
C GLY A 268 -0.42 -29.63 7.71
N VAL A 269 -1.69 -29.38 8.01
CA VAL A 269 -2.80 -30.01 7.28
C VAL A 269 -3.17 -29.11 6.11
N ARG A 270 -3.02 -29.62 4.88
CA ARG A 270 -3.41 -28.92 3.65
C ARG A 270 -4.18 -29.85 2.72
N LYS A 271 -5.32 -29.40 2.22
CA LYS A 271 -6.00 -30.05 1.10
C LYS A 271 -5.18 -29.82 -0.17
N THR A 272 -4.77 -30.89 -0.85
CA THR A 272 -3.96 -30.86 -2.08
C THR A 272 -4.65 -30.13 -3.24
N SER A 273 -5.99 -30.05 -3.21
CA SER A 273 -6.79 -29.31 -4.18
C SER A 273 -6.67 -27.77 -4.06
N ILE A 274 -6.19 -27.25 -2.93
CA ILE A 274 -6.07 -25.81 -2.70
C ILE A 274 -4.78 -25.28 -3.34
N LYS A 275 -4.91 -24.41 -4.34
CA LYS A 275 -3.79 -23.65 -4.93
C LYS A 275 -3.52 -22.41 -4.08
N ILE A 276 -2.25 -22.21 -3.68
CA ILE A 276 -1.84 -20.98 -2.97
C ILE A 276 -1.42 -19.96 -4.02
N ASN A 277 -1.99 -18.76 -3.95
CA ASN A 277 -1.70 -17.67 -4.89
C ASN A 277 -0.63 -16.75 -4.29
N ILE A 278 0.64 -17.10 -4.51
CA ILE A 278 1.81 -16.32 -4.11
C ILE A 278 2.22 -15.42 -5.28
N VAL A 279 2.68 -14.18 -5.02
CA VAL A 279 3.25 -13.28 -6.02
C VAL A 279 4.60 -12.69 -5.55
N PRO A 280 5.65 -12.67 -6.39
CA PRO A 280 6.91 -12.02 -6.05
C PRO A 280 6.76 -10.51 -5.85
N VAL A 281 7.38 -9.97 -4.80
CA VAL A 281 7.26 -8.54 -4.46
C VAL A 281 7.77 -7.60 -5.56
N ASP A 282 8.83 -7.97 -6.27
CA ASP A 282 9.39 -7.17 -7.36
C ASP A 282 8.45 -7.06 -8.56
N LEU A 283 7.67 -8.10 -8.87
CA LEU A 283 6.61 -8.03 -9.89
C LEU A 283 5.43 -7.16 -9.43
N VAL A 284 5.05 -7.25 -8.16
CA VAL A 284 4.00 -6.39 -7.59
C VAL A 284 4.43 -4.92 -7.64
N ILE A 285 5.68 -4.61 -7.29
CA ILE A 285 6.21 -3.24 -7.35
C ILE A 285 6.29 -2.73 -8.79
N ASN A 286 6.72 -3.55 -9.75
CA ASN A 286 6.68 -3.17 -11.16
C ASN A 286 5.25 -2.80 -11.59
N SER A 287 4.25 -3.56 -11.13
CA SER A 287 2.84 -3.30 -11.42
C SER A 287 2.35 -2.01 -10.77
N ILE A 288 2.75 -1.72 -9.52
CA ILE A 288 2.42 -0.48 -8.81
C ILE A 288 3.00 0.75 -9.52
N ILE A 289 4.26 0.68 -9.95
CA ILE A 289 4.92 1.75 -10.72
C ILE A 289 4.25 1.94 -12.09
N ALA A 290 3.95 0.84 -12.78
CA ALA A 290 3.25 0.89 -14.07
C ALA A 290 1.82 1.42 -13.95
N ALA A 291 1.10 1.09 -12.88
CA ALA A 291 -0.24 1.63 -12.61
C ALA A 291 -0.18 3.15 -12.47
N ALA A 292 0.74 3.69 -11.67
CA ALA A 292 0.92 5.13 -11.55
C ALA A 292 1.22 5.82 -12.89
N TYR A 293 2.05 5.19 -13.73
CA TYR A 293 2.34 5.67 -15.08
C TYR A 293 1.08 5.72 -15.95
N ILE A 294 0.34 4.62 -16.05
CA ILE A 294 -0.86 4.53 -16.90
C ILE A 294 -1.90 5.57 -16.51
N ILE A 295 -2.15 5.71 -15.20
CA ILE A 295 -3.06 6.72 -14.67
C ILE A 295 -2.57 8.12 -15.01
N GLY A 296 -1.30 8.42 -14.73
CA GLY A 296 -0.76 9.77 -14.85
C GLY A 296 -0.59 10.27 -16.29
N ILE A 297 -0.66 9.41 -17.29
CA ILE A 297 -0.67 9.81 -18.71
C ILE A 297 -2.08 9.81 -19.34
N SER A 298 -3.09 9.33 -18.60
CA SER A 298 -4.45 9.29 -19.11
C SER A 298 -5.06 10.70 -19.15
N SER A 299 -5.74 11.03 -20.25
CA SER A 299 -6.33 12.36 -20.49
C SER A 299 -7.66 12.59 -19.77
N GLU A 300 -8.28 11.54 -19.24
CA GLU A 300 -9.48 11.59 -18.41
C GLU A 300 -9.11 11.23 -16.96
N ASN A 301 -9.84 11.76 -15.97
CA ASN A 301 -9.71 11.34 -14.57
C ASN A 301 -10.02 9.84 -14.47
N PHE A 302 -8.97 9.03 -14.58
CA PHE A 302 -9.08 7.59 -14.70
C PHE A 302 -9.24 6.98 -13.32
N PHE A 303 -10.24 6.11 -13.21
CA PHE A 303 -10.54 5.35 -12.02
C PHE A 303 -10.39 3.86 -12.34
N GLY A 304 -9.30 3.24 -11.87
CA GLY A 304 -8.93 1.87 -12.23
C GLY A 304 -8.78 0.93 -11.05
N VAL A 305 -9.28 -0.30 -11.21
CA VAL A 305 -8.97 -1.41 -10.29
C VAL A 305 -8.11 -2.42 -11.03
N HIS A 306 -6.99 -2.78 -10.44
CA HIS A 306 -6.01 -3.71 -10.98
C HIS A 306 -5.73 -4.80 -9.95
N THR A 307 -5.82 -6.07 -10.34
CA THR A 307 -5.51 -7.19 -9.47
C THR A 307 -4.26 -7.90 -9.98
N THR A 308 -3.24 -8.01 -9.13
CA THR A 308 -2.00 -8.71 -9.50
C THR A 308 -2.06 -10.16 -9.03
N HIS A 309 -2.00 -11.08 -10.00
CA HIS A 309 -1.95 -12.53 -9.79
C HIS A 309 -0.72 -13.12 -10.49
N LEU A 310 -0.23 -14.27 -9.98
CA LEU A 310 0.94 -14.98 -10.54
C LEU A 310 0.71 -15.46 -12.00
N PHE A 311 -0.53 -15.44 -12.49
CA PHE A 311 -0.86 -15.72 -13.87
C PHE A 311 -1.08 -14.42 -14.62
N LEU A 312 -0.07 -14.04 -15.41
CA LEU A 312 -0.09 -13.06 -16.48
C LEU A 312 -1.40 -13.09 -17.29
N LYS A 313 -2.35 -12.28 -16.86
CA LYS A 313 -3.24 -11.44 -17.65
C LYS A 313 -3.67 -10.33 -16.69
N SER A 314 -2.83 -9.31 -16.51
CA SER A 314 -3.36 -8.01 -16.11
C SER A 314 -4.27 -7.58 -17.26
N LYS A 315 -5.55 -7.95 -17.20
CA LYS A 315 -6.52 -7.21 -18.01
C LYS A 315 -6.56 -5.84 -17.34
N LEU A 316 -6.32 -4.78 -18.10
CA LEU A 316 -6.81 -3.49 -17.63
C LEU A 316 -8.33 -3.57 -17.71
N ALA A 317 -8.99 -3.90 -16.61
CA ALA A 317 -10.40 -3.65 -16.49
C ALA A 317 -10.58 -2.13 -16.31
N ILE A 318 -10.89 -1.45 -17.42
CA ILE A 318 -11.37 -0.07 -17.37
C ILE A 318 -12.81 -0.15 -16.90
N CYS A 319 -13.06 0.08 -15.61
CA CYS A 319 -14.42 0.35 -15.14
C CYS A 319 -14.83 1.74 -15.64
N LYS A 320 -15.36 1.82 -16.86
CA LYS A 320 -16.06 3.02 -17.32
C LYS A 320 -17.29 3.22 -16.45
N LYS A 321 -17.52 4.47 -16.03
CA LYS A 321 -18.75 4.92 -15.36
C LYS A 321 -19.97 4.30 -16.02
N ASN A 322 -20.67 3.41 -15.30
CA ASN A 322 -22.12 3.35 -15.40
C ASN A 322 -22.61 4.23 -14.26
N LEU A 323 -22.76 5.54 -14.56
CA LEU A 323 -23.56 6.45 -13.76
C LEU A 323 -25.03 6.03 -13.87
#